data_AF-A0A7W1UWI1-F1
#
_entry.id   AF-A0A7W1UWI1-F1
#
_cell.length_a   1.000
_cell.length_b   1.000
_cell.length_c   1.000
_cell.angle_alpha   90.00
_cell.angle_beta   90.00
_cell.angle_gamma   90.00
#
_symmetry.space_group_name_H-M   'P 1'
#
loop_
_entity.id
_entity.type
_entity.pdbx_description
1 polymer ?
#
loop_
_entity_poly.entity_id
_entity_poly.type
_entity_poly.pdbx_seq_one_letter_code
_entity_poly.pdbx_strand_id
1 'polypeptide(L)'
;MHATEIPTPAPVIDRRTFEANLDIMTAAHPGAALRPHVKAHKCTAIARAQHERRHTGFTCATPREVLGMADAGLGDDLLLANETIDSRRLAAMAARQDDASITIAVDSEATV
;
A
#
# COMPACT_ATOMS: atom_id res chain seq x y z
N MET A 1 -6.81 16.88 22.07
CA MET A 1 -8.12 16.32 21.70
C MET A 1 -8.29 15.02 22.46
N HIS A 2 -9.28 14.95 23.33
CA HIS A 2 -9.66 13.72 24.00
C HIS A 2 -10.57 12.90 23.07
N ALA A 3 -10.48 11.57 23.15
CA ALA A 3 -11.28 10.69 22.29
C ALA A 3 -12.80 10.93 22.43
N THR A 4 -13.25 11.38 23.61
CA THR A 4 -14.64 11.71 23.92
C THR A 4 -15.15 12.98 23.24
N GLU A 5 -14.27 13.79 22.65
CA GLU A 5 -14.62 15.02 21.93
C GLU A 5 -14.85 14.76 20.43
N ILE A 6 -14.58 13.54 19.94
CA ILE A 6 -14.69 13.19 18.52
C ILE A 6 -16.14 12.78 18.21
N PRO A 7 -16.80 13.39 17.21
CA PRO A 7 -18.13 12.98 16.78
C PRO A 7 -18.15 11.51 16.34
N THR A 8 -19.14 10.74 16.81
CA THR A 8 -19.27 9.31 16.50
C THR A 8 -20.29 9.05 15.37
N PRO A 9 -20.08 8.01 14.53
CA PRO A 9 -18.96 7.05 14.57
C PRO A 9 -17.68 7.59 13.92
N ALA A 10 -16.54 7.36 14.57
CA ALA A 10 -15.23 7.74 14.04
C ALA A 10 -14.22 6.59 14.17
N PRO A 11 -13.51 6.22 13.10
CA PRO A 11 -12.35 5.34 13.20
C PRO A 11 -11.19 6.10 13.85
N VAL A 12 -10.64 5.55 14.93
CA VAL A 12 -9.51 6.12 15.66
C VAL A 12 -8.36 5.13 15.71
N ILE A 13 -7.12 5.63 15.62
CA ILE A 13 -5.90 4.85 15.73
C ILE A 13 -5.15 5.34 16.97
N ASP A 14 -4.84 4.43 17.90
CA ASP A 14 -3.89 4.73 18.98
C ASP A 14 -2.49 4.91 18.37
N ARG A 15 -1.98 6.15 18.45
CA ARG A 15 -0.68 6.51 17.89
C ARG A 15 0.46 5.69 18.52
N ARG A 16 0.47 5.48 19.84
CA ARG A 16 1.56 4.78 20.52
C ARG A 16 1.61 3.32 20.11
N THR A 17 0.45 2.66 20.08
CA THR A 17 0.34 1.28 19.61
C THR A 17 0.71 1.17 18.13
N PHE A 18 0.30 2.13 17.30
CA PHE A 18 0.65 2.16 15.88
C PHE A 18 2.16 2.25 15.66
N GLU A 19 2.85 3.21 16.28
CA GLU A 19 4.31 3.35 16.13
C GLU A 19 5.05 2.10 16.65
N ALA A 20 4.64 1.54 17.79
CA ALA A 20 5.24 0.31 18.34
C ALA A 20 5.07 -0.89 17.39
N ASN A 21 3.90 -1.04 16.77
CA ASN A 21 3.66 -2.10 15.79
C ASN A 21 4.54 -1.94 14.55
N LEU A 22 4.75 -0.71 14.07
CA LEU A 22 5.67 -0.46 12.97
C LEU A 22 7.10 -0.83 13.35
N ASP A 23 7.56 -0.44 14.54
CA ASP A 23 8.93 -0.73 14.99
C ASP A 23 9.18 -2.24 15.15
N ILE A 24 8.20 -2.98 15.70
CA ILE A 24 8.25 -4.45 15.80
C ILE A 24 8.36 -5.09 14.41
N MET A 25 7.51 -4.66 13.48
CA MET A 25 7.47 -5.16 12.12
C MET A 25 8.78 -4.86 11.37
N THR A 26 9.32 -3.65 11.51
CA THR A 26 10.60 -3.25 10.91
C THR A 26 11.77 -4.03 11.50
N ALA A 27 11.77 -4.31 12.80
CA ALA A 27 12.82 -5.11 13.44
C ALA A 27 12.79 -6.58 12.96
N ALA A 28 11.60 -7.15 12.74
CA ALA A 28 11.45 -8.51 12.24
C ALA A 28 11.82 -8.64 10.75
N HIS A 29 11.45 -7.67 9.92
CA HIS A 29 11.68 -7.68 8.48
C HIS A 29 12.16 -6.31 7.98
N PRO A 30 13.47 -6.00 8.05
CA PRO A 30 13.99 -4.67 7.76
C PRO A 30 14.01 -4.35 6.26
N GLY A 31 13.79 -3.07 5.94
CA GLY A 31 13.94 -2.54 4.58
C GLY A 31 13.05 -3.25 3.57
N ALA A 32 13.67 -3.69 2.47
CA ALA A 32 13.01 -4.39 1.36
C ALA A 32 12.59 -5.84 1.69
N ALA A 33 12.95 -6.38 2.86
CA ALA A 33 12.49 -7.71 3.28
C ALA A 33 10.97 -7.77 3.53
N LEU A 34 10.30 -6.62 3.56
CA LEU A 34 8.87 -6.51 3.73
C LEU A 34 8.26 -5.54 2.71
N ARG A 35 7.15 -5.98 2.08
CA ARG A 35 6.26 -5.14 1.28
C ARG A 35 4.90 -5.01 1.99
N PRO A 36 4.71 -4.06 2.92
CA PRO A 36 3.49 -3.93 3.70
C PRO A 36 2.25 -3.86 2.82
N HIS A 37 1.17 -4.51 3.25
CA HIS A 37 -0.03 -4.63 2.44
C HIS A 37 -1.03 -3.51 2.75
N VAL A 38 -1.23 -2.61 1.77
CA VAL A 38 -2.07 -1.41 1.88
C VAL A 38 -3.56 -1.74 2.09
N LYS A 39 -4.03 -2.94 1.70
CA LYS A 39 -5.45 -3.34 1.83
C LYS A 39 -5.99 -3.20 3.25
N ALA A 40 -5.12 -3.31 4.25
CA ALA A 40 -5.48 -3.23 5.66
C ALA A 40 -5.97 -1.84 6.07
N HIS A 41 -5.42 -0.77 5.47
CA HIS A 41 -5.70 0.61 5.88
C HIS A 41 -6.14 1.54 4.76
N LYS A 42 -5.74 1.28 3.50
CA LYS A 42 -6.06 2.12 2.32
C LYS A 42 -5.77 3.61 2.55
N CYS A 43 -4.71 3.89 3.29
CA CYS A 43 -4.33 5.22 3.77
C CYS A 43 -2.87 5.50 3.45
N THR A 44 -2.62 6.47 2.58
CA THR A 44 -1.28 6.85 2.11
C THR A 44 -0.44 7.50 3.21
N ALA A 45 -1.05 8.13 4.21
CA ALA A 45 -0.32 8.64 5.38
C ALA A 45 0.27 7.50 6.22
N ILE A 46 -0.44 6.38 6.37
CA ILE A 46 0.09 5.18 7.05
C ILE A 46 1.18 4.53 6.21
N ALA A 47 1.00 4.44 4.89
CA ALA A 47 2.04 3.94 4.01
C ALA A 47 3.30 4.82 4.06
N ARG A 48 3.16 6.15 4.15
CA ARG A 48 4.30 7.06 4.32
C ARG A 48 5.06 6.83 5.63
N ALA A 49 4.36 6.58 6.74
CA ALA A 49 5.00 6.22 8.00
C ALA A 49 5.77 4.89 7.94
N GLN A 50 5.32 3.93 7.11
CA GLN A 50 6.06 2.70 6.80
C GLN A 50 7.28 2.99 5.91
N HIS A 51 7.14 3.85 4.91
CA HIS A 51 8.22 4.28 4.02
C HIS A 51 9.35 5.00 4.77
N GLU A 52 9.00 5.87 5.74
CA GLU A 52 9.96 6.54 6.63
C GLU A 52 10.80 5.55 7.46
N ARG A 53 10.26 4.35 7.70
CA ARG A 53 10.95 3.20 8.31
C ARG A 53 11.67 2.29 7.30
N ARG A 54 11.91 2.80 6.10
CA ARG A 54 12.63 2.13 5.00
C ARG A 54 11.88 1.00 4.30
N HIS A 55 10.57 0.87 4.51
CA HIS A 55 9.75 -0.02 3.67
C HIS A 55 9.38 0.70 2.36
N THR A 56 10.20 0.53 1.34
CA THR A 56 10.04 1.24 0.05
C THR A 56 9.04 0.57 -0.89
N GLY A 57 8.71 -0.70 -0.68
CA GLY A 57 7.75 -1.44 -1.49
C GLY A 57 6.41 -1.67 -0.79
N PHE A 58 5.33 -1.74 -1.55
CA PHE A 58 3.96 -1.93 -1.04
C PHE A 58 3.17 -2.96 -1.83
N THR A 59 2.33 -3.70 -1.12
CA THR A 59 1.40 -4.66 -1.71
C THR A 59 -0.02 -4.09 -1.73
N CYS A 60 -0.67 -4.13 -2.88
CA CYS A 60 -2.04 -3.68 -3.13
C CYS A 60 -2.92 -4.86 -3.55
N ALA A 61 -4.21 -4.80 -3.23
CA ALA A 61 -5.19 -5.83 -3.59
C ALA A 61 -6.02 -5.44 -4.82
N THR A 62 -6.02 -4.16 -5.20
CA THR A 62 -6.77 -3.67 -6.36
C THR A 62 -5.93 -2.71 -7.21
N PRO A 63 -6.21 -2.60 -8.53
CA PRO A 63 -5.55 -1.60 -9.38
C PRO A 63 -5.74 -0.16 -8.91
N ARG A 64 -6.87 0.15 -8.24
CA ARG A 64 -7.11 1.50 -7.70
C ARG A 64 -6.14 1.83 -6.57
N GLU A 65 -5.83 0.86 -5.71
CA GLU A 65 -4.83 1.04 -4.64
C GLU A 65 -3.44 1.26 -5.23
N VAL A 66 -3.05 0.48 -6.26
CA VAL A 66 -1.78 0.64 -6.97
C VAL A 66 -1.65 2.07 -7.52
N LEU A 67 -2.64 2.52 -8.29
CA LEU A 67 -2.63 3.86 -8.88
C LEU A 67 -2.59 4.96 -7.81
N GLY A 68 -3.36 4.80 -6.72
CA GLY A 68 -3.36 5.76 -5.61
C GLY A 68 -2.03 5.83 -4.86
N MET A 69 -1.30 4.71 -4.76
CA MET A 69 0.05 4.69 -4.19
C MET A 69 1.06 5.38 -5.11
N ALA A 70 0.98 5.14 -6.42
CA ALA A 70 1.79 5.83 -7.41
C ALA A 70 1.52 7.34 -7.39
N ASP A 71 0.26 7.77 -7.35
CA ASP A 71 -0.13 9.20 -7.23
C ASP A 71 0.40 9.85 -5.94
N ALA A 72 0.55 9.07 -4.86
CA ALA A 72 1.10 9.55 -3.59
C ALA A 72 2.63 9.65 -3.58
N GLY A 73 3.31 9.34 -4.69
CA GLY A 73 4.77 9.28 -4.78
C GLY A 73 5.37 8.12 -3.99
N LEU A 74 4.62 7.02 -3.85
CA LEU A 74 5.05 5.79 -3.17
C LEU A 74 5.10 4.63 -4.19
N GLY A 75 5.65 4.91 -5.38
CA GLY A 75 5.65 4.03 -6.55
C GLY A 75 6.93 3.22 -6.76
N ASP A 76 7.89 3.27 -5.82
CA ASP A 76 9.22 2.64 -6.01
C ASP A 76 9.14 1.13 -6.30
N ASP A 77 8.19 0.44 -5.67
CA ASP A 77 7.96 -1.00 -5.81
C ASP A 77 6.53 -1.37 -5.39
N LEU A 78 5.64 -1.56 -6.36
CA LEU A 78 4.24 -1.90 -6.14
C LEU A 78 3.94 -3.30 -6.65
N LEU A 79 3.32 -4.12 -5.79
CA LEU A 79 2.77 -5.42 -6.17
C LEU A 79 1.24 -5.37 -6.13
N LEU A 80 0.59 -5.65 -7.25
CA LEU A 80 -0.81 -6.07 -7.26
C LEU A 80 -0.87 -7.56 -6.91
N ALA A 81 -1.12 -7.88 -5.64
CA ALA A 81 -1.24 -9.25 -5.15
C ALA A 81 -2.66 -9.81 -5.37
N ASN A 82 -3.12 -9.70 -6.61
CA ASN A 82 -4.39 -10.23 -7.10
C ASN A 82 -4.40 -10.21 -8.63
N GLU A 83 -5.21 -11.06 -9.24
CA GLU A 83 -5.40 -11.09 -10.69
C GLU A 83 -6.42 -10.03 -11.13
N THR A 84 -6.28 -9.54 -12.35
CA THR A 84 -7.32 -8.70 -12.96
C THR A 84 -7.36 -8.87 -14.48
N ILE A 85 -8.58 -9.01 -15.01
CA ILE A 85 -8.85 -9.03 -16.46
C ILE A 85 -9.44 -7.69 -16.95
N ASP A 86 -9.47 -6.67 -16.09
CA ASP A 86 -9.97 -5.34 -16.47
C ASP A 86 -8.90 -4.59 -17.28
N SER A 87 -8.99 -4.73 -18.61
CA SER A 87 -8.06 -4.13 -19.56
C SER A 87 -7.90 -2.61 -19.40
N ARG A 88 -8.95 -1.89 -18.95
CA ARG A 88 -8.85 -0.44 -18.71
C ARG A 88 -7.98 -0.13 -17.51
N ARG A 89 -8.05 -0.95 -16.45
CA ARG A 89 -7.21 -0.80 -15.25
C ARG A 89 -5.79 -1.25 -15.51
N LEU A 90 -5.60 -2.31 -16.28
CA LEU A 90 -4.28 -2.74 -16.75
C LEU A 90 -3.59 -1.65 -17.57
N ALA A 91 -4.29 -1.07 -18.56
CA ALA A 91 -3.76 0.03 -19.35
C ALA A 91 -3.40 1.26 -18.49
N ALA A 92 -4.22 1.60 -17.51
CA ALA A 92 -3.94 2.69 -16.58
C ALA A 92 -2.68 2.43 -15.72
N MET A 93 -2.46 1.19 -15.25
CA MET A 93 -1.24 0.83 -14.53
C MET A 93 -0.02 0.81 -15.45
N ALA A 94 -0.15 0.29 -16.68
CA ALA A 94 0.92 0.29 -17.67
C ALA A 94 1.39 1.72 -18.01
N ALA A 95 0.46 2.67 -18.10
CA ALA A 95 0.77 4.08 -18.35
C ALA A 95 1.56 4.77 -17.21
N ARG A 96 1.71 4.12 -16.04
CA ARG A 96 2.49 4.60 -14.89
C ARG A 96 3.87 3.96 -14.79
N GLN A 97 4.28 3.11 -15.73
CA GLN A 97 5.58 2.43 -15.65
C GLN A 97 6.79 3.37 -15.74
N ASP A 98 6.61 4.58 -16.26
CA ASP A 98 7.67 5.60 -16.29
C ASP A 98 7.95 6.21 -14.90
N ASP A 99 6.96 6.20 -13.99
CA ASP A 99 7.05 6.84 -12.67
C ASP A 99 6.71 5.91 -11.49
N ALA A 100 6.35 4.66 -11.74
CA ALA A 100 6.11 3.63 -10.72
C ALA A 100 6.47 2.23 -11.23
N SER A 101 7.19 1.46 -10.41
CA SER A 101 7.48 0.05 -10.67
C SER A 101 6.29 -0.80 -10.26
N ILE A 102 5.53 -1.32 -11.22
CA ILE A 102 4.31 -2.11 -10.95
C ILE A 102 4.50 -3.55 -11.41
N THR A 103 4.41 -4.48 -10.46
CA THR A 103 4.33 -5.93 -10.67
C THR A 103 2.89 -6.40 -10.52
N ILE A 104 2.42 -7.26 -11.40
CA ILE A 104 1.08 -7.89 -11.32
C ILE A 104 1.20 -9.41 -11.18
N ALA A 105 0.22 -10.01 -10.50
CA ALA A 105 0.05 -11.46 -10.48
C ALA A 105 -0.79 -11.92 -11.68
N VAL A 106 -0.38 -13.04 -12.27
CA VAL A 106 -1.09 -13.74 -13.35
C VAL A 106 -1.09 -15.23 -13.02
N ASP A 107 -2.22 -15.91 -13.22
CA ASP A 107 -2.39 -17.32 -12.87
C ASP A 107 -3.03 -18.15 -14.00
N SER A 108 -3.42 -17.50 -15.10
CA SER A 108 -4.16 -18.09 -16.20
C SER A 108 -3.89 -17.36 -17.52
N GLU A 109 -4.13 -18.02 -18.64
CA GLU A 109 -3.95 -17.44 -19.99
C GLU A 109 -4.80 -16.17 -20.19
N ALA A 110 -5.98 -16.12 -19.57
CA ALA A 110 -6.86 -14.94 -19.64
C ALA A 110 -6.31 -13.71 -18.89
N THR A 111 -5.29 -13.87 -18.05
CA THR A 111 -4.68 -12.79 -17.25
C THR A 111 -3.38 -12.25 -17.83
N VAL A 112 -2.94 -12.76 -18.99
CA VAL A 112 -1.72 -12.35 -19.73
C VAL A 112 -2.04 -11.33 -20.81
#